data_AF-A0A1J7CAW9-F1
#
_entry.id   AF-A0A1J7CAW9-F1
#
_cell.length_a   1.000
_cell.length_b   1.000
_cell.length_c   1.000
_cell.angle_alpha   90.00
_cell.angle_beta   90.00
_cell.angle_gamma   90.00
#
_symmetry.space_group_name_H-M   'P 1'
#
loop_
_entity.id
_entity.type
_entity.pdbx_description
1 polymer ?
#
loop_
_entity_poly.entity_id
_entity_poly.type
_entity_poly.pdbx_seq_one_letter_code
_entity_poly.pdbx_strand_id
1 'polypeptide(L)'
;MFTTSDPAALGELAGRLGQLAGSVGARGGTLLHEVRVTPWAGPAAQSFRTRLTVECTGIEEAARHLRGASSAMNDLAAAVARKVAAS
;
A
#
# COMPACT_ATOMS: atom_id res chain seq x y z
N MET A 1 16.85 -1.75 -21.04
CA MET A 1 15.60 -1.51 -21.78
C MET A 1 14.49 -2.27 -21.06
N PHE A 2 13.57 -1.59 -20.37
CA PHE A 2 12.40 -2.22 -19.74
C PHE A 2 11.30 -2.34 -20.81
N THR A 3 11.08 -3.53 -21.37
CA THR A 3 9.95 -3.78 -22.28
C THR A 3 8.76 -4.25 -21.45
N THR A 4 8.05 -3.30 -20.83
CA THR A 4 6.82 -3.50 -20.04
C THR A 4 5.61 -3.83 -20.93
N SER A 5 5.77 -4.83 -21.80
CA SER A 5 4.74 -5.21 -22.81
C SER A 5 4.14 -6.59 -22.55
N ASP A 6 4.68 -7.37 -21.61
CA ASP A 6 4.13 -8.67 -21.23
C ASP A 6 3.05 -8.49 -20.15
N PRO A 7 1.78 -8.82 -20.44
CA PRO A 7 0.70 -8.81 -19.46
C PRO A 7 1.01 -9.65 -18.21
N ALA A 8 1.72 -10.78 -18.34
CA ALA A 8 2.03 -11.65 -17.22
C ALA A 8 2.99 -10.97 -16.24
N ALA A 9 4.07 -10.35 -16.75
CA ALA A 9 5.01 -9.58 -15.94
C ALA A 9 4.36 -8.38 -15.25
N LEU A 10 3.42 -7.69 -15.92
CA LEU A 10 2.64 -6.59 -15.32
C LEU A 10 1.73 -7.11 -14.20
N GLY A 11 1.05 -8.24 -14.41
CA GLY A 11 0.21 -8.88 -13.41
C GLY A 11 1.01 -9.36 -12.18
N GLU A 12 2.20 -9.92 -12.38
CA GLU A 12 3.08 -10.32 -11.28
C GLU A 12 3.52 -9.12 -10.43
N LEU A 13 3.97 -8.04 -11.07
CA LEU A 13 4.37 -6.82 -10.37
C LEU A 13 3.18 -6.18 -9.64
N ALA A 14 1.99 -6.18 -10.24
CA ALA A 14 0.76 -5.73 -9.61
C ALA A 14 0.44 -6.56 -8.35
N GLY A 15 0.59 -7.88 -8.43
CA GLY A 15 0.41 -8.79 -7.31
C GLY A 15 1.39 -8.50 -6.16
N ARG A 16 2.68 -8.31 -6.46
CA ARG A 16 3.71 -7.96 -5.47
C ARG A 16 3.42 -6.62 -4.78
N LEU A 17 2.98 -5.61 -5.54
CA LEU A 17 2.56 -4.31 -4.98
C LEU A 17 1.34 -4.47 -4.08
N GLY A 18 0.35 -5.28 -4.47
CA GLY A 18 -0.84 -5.56 -3.68
C GLY A 18 -0.50 -6.25 -2.35
N GLN A 19 0.40 -7.24 -2.37
CA GLN A 19 0.90 -7.92 -1.17
C GLN A 19 1.63 -6.95 -0.24
N LEU A 20 2.52 -6.10 -0.78
CA LEU A 20 3.20 -5.07 -0.02
C LEU A 20 2.20 -4.10 0.62
N ALA A 21 1.21 -3.64 -0.15
CA ALA A 21 0.18 -2.73 0.33
C ALA A 21 -0.65 -3.35 1.46
N GLY A 22 -0.96 -4.64 1.37
CA GLY A 22 -1.64 -5.39 2.43
C GLY A 22 -0.79 -5.48 3.71
N SER A 23 0.48 -5.85 3.57
CA SER A 23 1.42 -5.98 4.70
C SER A 23 1.64 -4.64 5.41
N VAL A 24 1.90 -3.57 4.65
CA VAL A 24 2.08 -2.21 5.18
C VAL A 24 0.80 -1.71 5.85
N GLY A 25 -0.35 -1.91 5.21
CA GLY A 25 -1.66 -1.50 5.77
C GLY A 25 -2.00 -2.22 7.07
N ALA A 26 -1.78 -3.53 7.14
CA ALA A 26 -2.05 -4.32 8.35
C ALA A 26 -1.15 -3.87 9.52
N ARG A 27 0.15 -3.70 9.28
CA ARG A 27 1.10 -3.25 10.32
C ARG A 27 0.82 -1.83 10.77
N GLY A 28 0.51 -0.93 9.83
CA GLY A 28 0.13 0.45 10.13
C GLY A 28 -1.14 0.55 10.97
N GLY A 29 -2.18 -0.21 10.61
CA GLY A 29 -3.44 -0.27 11.34
C GLY A 29 -3.29 -0.84 12.76
N THR A 30 -2.51 -1.91 12.93
CA THR A 30 -2.19 -2.46 14.26
C THR A 30 -1.47 -1.44 15.12
N LEU A 31 -0.43 -0.79 14.58
CA LEU A 31 0.32 0.22 15.33
C LEU A 31 -0.57 1.41 15.72
N LEU A 32 -1.41 1.90 14.79
CA LEU A 32 -2.35 2.99 15.08
C LEU A 32 -3.34 2.60 16.18
N HIS A 33 -3.83 1.36 16.16
CA HIS A 33 -4.71 0.84 17.19
C HIS A 33 -4.00 0.83 18.56
N GLU A 34 -2.79 0.27 18.64
CA GLU A 34 -1.97 0.23 19.86
C GLU A 34 -1.73 1.65 20.42
N VAL A 35 -1.41 2.61 19.57
CA VAL A 35 -1.21 4.02 19.96
C VAL A 35 -2.48 4.64 20.53
N ARG A 36 -3.65 4.27 20.02
CA ARG A 36 -4.94 4.79 20.48
C ARG A 36 -5.37 4.21 21.82
N VAL A 37 -5.11 2.92 22.06
CA VAL A 37 -5.54 2.23 23.29
C VAL A 37 -4.53 2.34 24.43
N THR A 38 -3.27 2.64 24.13
CA THR A 38 -2.23 2.84 25.15
C THR A 38 -2.53 4.10 25.99
N PRO A 39 -2.52 4.01 27.33
CA PRO A 39 -2.66 5.19 28.18
C PRO A 39 -1.36 6.00 28.21
N TRP A 40 -1.39 7.21 27.66
CA TRP A 40 -0.23 8.13 27.61
C TRP A 40 -0.29 9.15 28.75
N ALA A 41 0.58 9.01 29.75
CA ALA A 41 0.64 9.90 30.91
C ALA A 41 1.74 10.96 30.76
N GLY A 42 1.37 12.22 30.95
CA GLY A 42 2.28 13.36 30.96
C GLY A 42 2.53 14.01 29.58
N PRO A 43 3.08 15.23 29.54
CA PRO A 43 3.19 16.02 28.31
C PRO A 43 4.08 15.39 27.23
N ALA A 44 5.21 14.79 27.63
CA ALA A 44 6.14 14.15 26.69
C ALA A 44 5.51 12.93 25.99
N ALA A 45 4.76 12.12 26.76
CA ALA A 45 4.05 10.95 26.25
C ALA A 45 2.96 11.35 25.23
N GLN A 46 2.21 12.41 25.51
CA GLN A 46 1.21 12.94 24.58
C GLN A 46 1.85 13.49 23.29
N SER A 47 2.97 14.23 23.39
CA SER A 47 3.71 14.67 22.19
C SER A 47 4.23 13.50 21.35
N PHE A 48 4.72 12.44 21.99
CA PHE A 48 5.14 11.23 21.28
C PHE A 48 3.96 10.52 20.61
N ARG A 49 2.84 10.34 21.32
CA ARG A 49 1.59 9.80 20.77
C ARG A 49 1.14 10.55 19.51
N THR A 50 1.15 11.88 19.55
CA THR A 50 0.74 12.71 18.40
C THR A 50 1.64 12.45 17.20
N ARG A 51 2.97 12.46 17.37
CA ARG A 51 3.91 12.16 16.28
C ARG A 51 3.70 10.75 15.74
N LEU A 52 3.58 9.76 16.62
CA LEU A 52 3.40 8.37 16.21
C LEU A 52 2.06 8.17 15.47
N THR A 53 1.00 8.89 15.86
CA THR A 53 -0.29 8.88 15.16
C THR A 53 -0.16 9.41 13.73
N VAL A 54 0.61 10.49 13.52
CA VAL A 54 0.89 11.05 12.19
C VAL A 54 1.62 10.03 11.31
N GLU A 55 2.70 9.43 11.84
CA GLU A 55 3.45 8.40 11.12
C GLU A 55 2.58 7.19 10.73
N CYS A 56 1.75 6.69 11.66
CA CYS A 56 0.84 5.59 11.37
C CYS A 56 -0.18 5.95 10.28
N THR A 57 -0.70 7.18 10.30
CA THR A 57 -1.62 7.68 9.27
C THR A 57 -0.92 7.74 7.91
N GLY A 58 0.33 8.23 7.86
CA GLY A 58 1.13 8.23 6.64
C GLY A 58 1.39 6.83 6.08
N ILE A 59 1.62 5.84 6.95
CA ILE A 59 1.75 4.42 6.55
C ILE A 59 0.44 3.89 5.94
N GLU A 60 -0.72 4.21 6.52
CA GLU A 60 -2.02 3.83 5.96
C GLU A 60 -2.29 4.48 4.59
N GLU A 61 -1.89 5.73 4.40
CA GLU A 61 -1.97 6.43 3.12
C GLU A 61 -1.03 5.81 2.08
N ALA A 62 0.21 5.51 2.44
CA ALA A 62 1.15 4.79 1.56
C ALA A 62 0.58 3.43 1.14
N ALA A 63 0.00 2.68 2.07
CA ALA A 63 -0.68 1.41 1.76
C ALA A 63 -1.86 1.61 0.80
N ARG A 64 -2.62 2.71 0.93
CA ARG A 64 -3.71 3.05 0.01
C ARG A 64 -3.18 3.35 -1.39
N HIS A 65 -2.09 4.11 -1.50
CA HIS A 65 -1.46 4.43 -2.78
C HIS A 65 -0.91 3.19 -3.48
N LEU A 66 -0.27 2.28 -2.72
CA LEU A 66 0.21 1.01 -3.26
C LEU A 66 -0.93 0.11 -3.76
N ARG A 67 -2.09 0.07 -3.06
CA ARG A 67 -3.29 -0.63 -3.56
C ARG A 67 -3.80 -0.01 -4.86
N GLY A 68 -3.85 1.32 -4.94
CA GLY A 68 -4.24 2.03 -6.16
C GLY A 68 -3.31 1.72 -7.33
N ALA A 69 -1.99 1.74 -7.10
CA ALA A 69 -0.99 1.39 -8.11
C ALA A 69 -1.12 -0.07 -8.57
N SER A 70 -1.29 -1.01 -7.64
CA SER A 70 -1.55 -2.42 -7.93
C SER A 70 -2.79 -2.60 -8.81
N SER A 71 -3.90 -1.92 -8.49
CA SER A 71 -5.12 -1.94 -9.30
C SER A 71 -4.89 -1.40 -10.71
N ALA A 72 -4.29 -0.22 -10.84
CA ALA A 72 -4.03 0.39 -12.14
C ALA A 72 -3.12 -0.47 -13.02
N MET A 73 -2.16 -1.18 -12.40
CA MET A 73 -1.30 -2.11 -13.11
C MET A 73 -2.03 -3.39 -13.57
N ASN A 74 -2.97 -3.91 -12.78
CA ASN A 74 -3.82 -5.03 -13.20
C ASN A 74 -4.72 -4.61 -14.37
N ASP A 75 -5.28 -3.40 -14.34
CA ASP A 75 -6.09 -2.87 -15.44
C ASP A 75 -5.26 -2.73 -16.72
N LEU A 76 -4.01 -2.27 -16.60
CA LEU A 76 -3.06 -2.18 -17.70
C LEU A 76 -2.73 -3.57 -18.26
N ALA A 77 -2.41 -4.54 -17.40
CA ALA A 77 -2.13 -5.92 -17.82
C ALA A 77 -3.31 -6.51 -18.61
N ALA A 78 -4.54 -6.32 -18.11
CA ALA A 78 -5.75 -6.75 -18.79
C ALA A 78 -5.97 -6.05 -20.14
N ALA A 79 -5.70 -4.73 -20.21
CA ALA A 79 -5.82 -3.98 -21.46
C ALA A 79 -4.81 -4.44 -22.52
N VAL A 80 -3.56 -4.67 -22.12
CA VAL A 80 -2.51 -5.19 -23.02
C VAL A 80 -2.86 -6.61 -23.48
N ALA A 81 -3.30 -7.50 -22.58
CA ALA A 81 -3.70 -8.86 -22.95
C ALA A 81 -4.85 -8.87 -23.98
N ARG A 82 -5.86 -8.01 -23.80
CA ARG A 82 -6.96 -7.86 -24.76
C ARG A 82 -6.47 -7.39 -26.12
N LYS A 83 -5.51 -6.46 -26.17
CA LYS A 83 -4.94 -5.97 -27.44
C LYS A 83 -4.13 -7.05 -28.16
N VAL A 84 -3.35 -7.84 -27.42
CA VAL A 84 -2.55 -8.95 -27.96
C VAL A 84 -3.45 -10.04 -28.54
N ALA A 85 -4.55 -10.39 -27.85
CA ALA A 85 -5.48 -11.43 -28.33
C ALA A 85 -6.31 -11.00 -29.57
N ALA A 86 -6.41 -9.70 -29.83
CA ALA A 86 -7.15 -9.14 -30.97
C ALA A 86 -6.28 -8.89 -32.21
N SER A 87 -4.96 -9.11 -32.13
CA SER A 87 -3.99 -8.95 -33.22
C SER A 87 -3.55 -10.32 -33.73
#